data_AF-A0A0K2JEF8-F1
#
_entry.id   AF-A0A0K2JEF8-F1
#
_cell.length_a   1.000
_cell.length_b   1.000
_cell.length_c   1.000
_cell.angle_alpha   90.00
_cell.angle_beta   90.00
_cell.angle_gamma   90.00
#
_symmetry.space_group_name_H-M   'P 1'
#
loop_
_entity.id
_entity.type
_entity.pdbx_description
1 polymer ?
#
loop_
_entity_poly.entity_id
_entity_poly.type
_entity_poly.pdbx_seq_one_letter_code
_entity_poly.pdbx_strand_id
1 'polypeptide(L)'
;MKNNENLLRKLLILILFVFLVISCQSINPKYKWYTPDEVISKVDQLQPGDILILSKESTIRSMWGHSAVLNEEKKIVEFPSYSAGYSESPIYVWSKLKRKISIFRLKNIDDKFRNALFKEIDKTVTKPYGLTFDKDFDKRLYCSQFIYLIFKNAGKDTGRDVDLDSDGGGWVMPFDIMESPLLENIVLD
;
A
#
# COMPACT_ATOMS: atom_id res chain seq x y z
N MET A 1 -19.14 -31.24 -27.34
CA MET A 1 -17.75 -31.02 -26.86
C MET A 1 -17.05 -29.85 -27.55
N LYS A 2 -16.94 -29.77 -28.89
CA LYS A 2 -16.28 -28.65 -29.61
C LYS A 2 -16.78 -27.23 -29.29
N ASN A 3 -18.07 -27.06 -28.96
CA ASN A 3 -18.63 -25.72 -28.67
C ASN A 3 -18.18 -25.18 -27.30
N ASN A 4 -17.97 -26.07 -26.32
CA ASN A 4 -17.54 -25.69 -24.97
C ASN A 4 -16.06 -25.29 -24.94
N GLU A 5 -15.22 -25.93 -25.76
CA GLU A 5 -13.80 -25.56 -25.89
C GLU A 5 -13.63 -24.16 -26.51
N ASN A 6 -14.45 -23.82 -27.51
CA ASN A 6 -14.45 -22.48 -28.11
C ASN A 6 -14.97 -21.41 -27.13
N LEU A 7 -15.97 -21.71 -26.32
CA LEU A 7 -16.47 -20.82 -25.26
C LEU A 7 -15.41 -20.63 -24.16
N LEU A 8 -14.78 -21.70 -23.69
CA LEU A 8 -13.72 -21.65 -22.69
C LEU A 8 -12.51 -20.86 -23.20
N ARG A 9 -12.10 -21.08 -24.45
CA ARG A 9 -11.01 -20.33 -25.09
C ARG A 9 -11.34 -18.83 -25.21
N LYS A 10 -12.56 -18.48 -25.61
CA LYS A 10 -13.03 -17.08 -25.64
C LYS A 10 -13.05 -16.45 -24.25
N LEU A 11 -13.48 -17.20 -23.23
CA LEU A 11 -13.49 -16.75 -21.84
C LEU A 11 -12.06 -16.51 -21.32
N LEU A 12 -11.13 -17.43 -21.57
CA LEU A 12 -9.73 -17.28 -21.20
C LEU A 12 -9.07 -16.08 -21.90
N ILE A 13 -9.37 -15.88 -23.18
CA ILE A 13 -8.90 -14.71 -23.93
C ILE A 13 -9.49 -13.42 -23.34
N LEU A 14 -10.78 -13.41 -23.00
CA LEU A 14 -11.43 -12.26 -22.35
C LEU A 14 -10.79 -11.95 -20.99
N ILE A 15 -10.57 -12.96 -20.16
CA ILE A 15 -9.90 -12.83 -18.86
C ILE A 15 -8.49 -12.26 -19.05
N LEU A 16 -7.72 -12.78 -20.02
CA LEU A 16 -6.39 -12.28 -20.36
C LEU A 16 -6.42 -10.81 -20.80
N PHE A 17 -7.38 -10.43 -21.66
CA PHE A 17 -7.56 -9.04 -22.08
C PHE A 17 -7.95 -8.13 -20.92
N VAL A 18 -8.80 -8.58 -19.99
CA VAL A 18 -9.15 -7.82 -18.78
C VAL A 18 -7.91 -7.61 -17.90
N PHE A 19 -7.08 -8.63 -17.69
CA PHE A 19 -5.82 -8.48 -16.96
C PHE A 19 -4.83 -7.52 -17.67
N LEU A 20 -4.78 -7.53 -19.01
CA LEU A 20 -3.97 -6.59 -19.79
C LEU A 20 -4.47 -5.14 -19.66
N VAL A 21 -5.78 -4.91 -19.62
CA VAL A 21 -6.34 -3.56 -19.45
C VAL A 21 -6.16 -3.03 -18.03
N ILE A 22 -6.30 -3.88 -16.99
CA ILE A 22 -6.10 -3.50 -15.58
C ILE A 22 -4.64 -3.10 -15.29
N SER A 23 -3.69 -3.68 -16.03
CA SER A 23 -2.26 -3.34 -15.92
C SER A 23 -1.85 -2.07 -16.68
N CYS A 24 -2.72 -1.51 -17.55
CA CYS A 24 -2.38 -0.33 -18.35
C CYS A 24 -2.37 0.99 -17.58
N GLN A 25 -3.10 1.13 -16.46
CA GLN A 25 -3.06 2.35 -15.66
C GLN A 25 -2.12 2.19 -14.45
N SER A 26 -0.83 2.41 -14.71
CA SER A 26 0.22 2.41 -13.67
C SER A 26 0.14 3.62 -12.73
N ILE A 27 -0.46 4.70 -13.21
CA ILE A 27 -0.60 6.00 -12.54
C ILE A 27 -2.08 6.38 -12.58
N ASN A 28 -2.66 6.69 -11.42
CA ASN A 28 -3.99 7.30 -11.35
C ASN A 28 -3.84 8.82 -11.36
N PRO A 29 -4.29 9.53 -12.41
CA PRO A 29 -4.08 10.98 -12.58
C PRO A 29 -4.84 11.82 -11.55
N LYS A 30 -5.78 11.24 -10.79
CA LYS A 30 -6.46 11.88 -9.66
C LYS A 30 -5.48 12.33 -8.56
N TYR A 31 -4.35 11.63 -8.44
CA TYR A 31 -3.37 11.86 -7.37
C TYR A 31 -2.08 12.45 -7.91
N LYS A 32 -1.35 13.11 -7.02
CA LYS A 32 -0.02 13.64 -7.26
C LYS A 32 1.01 12.53 -7.08
N TRP A 33 1.87 12.40 -8.10
CA TRP A 33 2.92 11.40 -8.17
C TRP A 33 4.28 12.07 -8.33
N TYR A 34 5.27 11.53 -7.65
CA TYR A 34 6.64 12.03 -7.61
C TYR A 34 7.62 10.94 -8.03
N THR A 35 8.78 11.35 -8.53
CA THR A 35 9.98 10.50 -8.57
C THR A 35 10.53 10.30 -7.15
N PRO A 36 11.34 9.24 -6.92
CA PRO A 36 12.06 9.10 -5.66
C PRO A 36 12.94 10.30 -5.35
N ASP A 37 13.63 10.87 -6.35
CA ASP A 37 14.49 12.04 -6.15
C ASP A 37 13.69 13.27 -5.65
N GLU A 38 12.51 13.52 -6.22
CA GLU A 38 11.63 14.60 -5.76
C GLU A 38 11.20 14.40 -4.30
N VAL A 39 10.82 13.18 -3.91
CA VAL A 39 10.43 12.86 -2.53
C VAL A 39 11.62 13.01 -1.57
N ILE A 40 12.78 12.47 -1.93
CA ILE A 40 14.01 12.54 -1.13
C ILE A 40 14.43 14.00 -0.93
N SER A 41 14.37 14.83 -1.98
CA SER A 41 14.72 16.25 -1.91
C SER A 41 13.80 17.08 -1.01
N LYS A 42 12.60 16.56 -0.69
CA LYS A 42 11.57 17.22 0.13
C LYS A 42 11.20 16.40 1.38
N VAL A 43 12.12 15.55 1.86
CA VAL A 43 11.89 14.67 3.01
C VAL A 43 11.44 15.41 4.28
N ASP A 44 11.83 16.68 4.43
CA ASP A 44 11.45 17.52 5.56
C ASP A 44 9.94 17.79 5.62
N GLN A 45 9.24 17.76 4.48
CA GLN A 45 7.80 17.95 4.38
C GLN A 45 6.99 16.66 4.69
N LEU A 46 7.66 15.51 4.69
CA LEU A 46 7.06 14.24 5.07
C LEU A 46 6.89 14.18 6.59
N GLN A 47 5.84 13.50 7.03
CA GLN A 47 5.50 13.32 8.43
C GLN A 47 5.51 11.83 8.81
N PRO A 48 5.90 11.50 10.06
CA PRO A 48 5.65 10.18 10.61
C PRO A 48 4.18 9.77 10.47
N GLY A 49 3.95 8.55 9.98
CA GLY A 49 2.62 8.04 9.65
C GLY A 49 2.18 8.29 8.21
N ASP A 50 2.94 9.04 7.40
CA ASP A 50 2.63 9.16 5.97
C ASP A 50 2.72 7.79 5.28
N ILE A 51 1.71 7.47 4.48
CA ILE A 51 1.63 6.27 3.66
C ILE A 51 2.24 6.58 2.29
N LEU A 52 3.21 5.77 1.87
CA LEU A 52 3.84 5.86 0.56
C LEU A 52 3.31 4.74 -0.34
N ILE A 53 2.76 5.10 -1.50
CA ILE A 53 2.28 4.14 -2.50
C ILE A 53 3.17 4.21 -3.75
N LEU A 54 3.79 3.09 -4.11
CA LEU A 54 4.52 2.96 -5.37
C LEU A 54 3.58 2.60 -6.52
N SER A 55 3.77 3.24 -7.67
CA SER A 55 3.02 3.00 -8.91
C SER A 55 3.11 1.55 -9.37
N LYS A 56 2.10 1.05 -10.10
CA LYS A 56 2.16 -0.30 -10.68
C LYS A 56 3.24 -0.37 -11.76
N GLU A 57 3.78 -1.56 -12.02
CA GLU A 57 4.64 -1.83 -13.18
C GLU A 57 4.17 -3.08 -13.93
N SER A 58 4.67 -3.30 -15.14
CA SER A 58 4.32 -4.47 -15.96
C SER A 58 4.88 -5.81 -15.46
N THR A 59 5.61 -5.83 -14.33
CA THR A 59 6.15 -7.07 -13.75
C THR A 59 5.14 -7.72 -12.82
N ILE A 60 5.10 -9.05 -12.79
CA ILE A 60 4.15 -9.83 -11.96
C ILE A 60 4.22 -9.42 -10.48
N ARG A 61 5.40 -9.06 -9.98
CA ARG A 61 5.61 -8.67 -8.58
C ARG A 61 5.15 -7.25 -8.26
N SER A 62 5.16 -6.34 -9.24
CA SER A 62 4.86 -4.92 -9.04
C SER A 62 3.55 -4.47 -9.72
N MET A 63 2.82 -5.36 -10.38
CA MET A 63 1.60 -5.03 -11.13
C MET A 63 0.45 -4.50 -10.27
N TRP A 64 0.53 -4.68 -8.95
CA TRP A 64 -0.46 -4.23 -7.99
C TRP A 64 -0.06 -2.96 -7.25
N GLY A 65 1.12 -2.41 -7.54
CA GLY A 65 1.70 -1.33 -6.75
C GLY A 65 2.48 -1.88 -5.56
N HIS A 66 2.79 -1.01 -4.60
CA HIS A 66 3.36 -1.39 -3.30
C HIS A 66 3.04 -0.30 -2.29
N SER A 67 2.99 -0.63 -1.01
CA SER A 67 2.66 0.33 0.04
C SER A 67 3.61 0.21 1.23
N ALA A 68 3.92 1.35 1.84
CA ALA A 68 4.76 1.48 3.00
C ALA A 68 4.24 2.63 3.87
N VAL A 69 4.73 2.71 5.11
CA VAL A 69 4.45 3.83 6.04
C VAL A 69 5.75 4.40 6.58
N LEU A 70 5.78 5.68 6.90
CA LEU A 70 6.90 6.30 7.61
C LEU A 70 6.76 6.10 9.13
N ASN A 71 7.82 5.61 9.79
CA ASN A 71 7.86 5.55 11.26
C ASN A 71 8.22 6.91 11.88
N GLU A 72 8.41 6.93 13.22
CA GLU A 72 8.81 8.13 13.98
C GLU A 72 10.07 8.81 13.44
N GLU A 73 11.02 8.02 12.94
CA GLU A 73 12.29 8.50 12.39
C GLU A 73 12.23 8.81 10.88
N LYS A 74 11.02 8.81 10.29
CA LYS A 74 10.77 8.95 8.84
C LYS A 74 11.48 7.88 7.99
N LYS A 75 11.74 6.70 8.56
CA LYS A 75 12.16 5.53 7.79
C LYS A 75 10.95 4.84 7.19
N ILE A 76 11.14 4.27 6.01
CA ILE A 76 10.17 3.43 5.33
C ILE A 76 10.05 2.11 6.09
N VAL A 77 8.84 1.81 6.57
CA VAL A 77 8.48 0.52 7.13
C VAL A 77 7.53 -0.18 6.18
N GLU A 78 7.87 -1.41 5.81
CA GLU A 78 7.17 -2.16 4.77
C GLU A 78 7.32 -3.67 4.89
N PHE A 79 6.50 -4.38 4.12
CA PHE A 79 6.60 -5.82 3.88
C PHE A 79 6.89 -6.05 2.39
N PRO A 80 8.16 -6.02 1.94
CA PRO A 80 8.49 -5.90 0.52
C PRO A 80 8.45 -7.23 -0.23
N SER A 81 8.74 -8.36 0.43
CA SER A 81 8.69 -9.68 -0.20
C SER A 81 8.78 -10.85 0.79
N TYR A 82 8.53 -12.08 0.30
CA TYR A 82 8.66 -13.35 1.02
C TYR A 82 10.02 -13.57 1.70
N SER A 83 11.12 -13.05 1.13
CA SER A 83 12.47 -13.24 1.66
C SER A 83 12.88 -12.21 2.72
N ALA A 84 12.06 -11.19 2.96
CA ALA A 84 12.36 -10.09 3.88
C ALA A 84 11.44 -10.07 5.11
N GLY A 85 10.13 -10.27 4.93
CA GLY A 85 9.17 -10.02 6.02
C GLY A 85 9.07 -8.52 6.32
N TYR A 86 9.04 -8.15 7.61
CA TYR A 86 9.18 -6.76 8.04
C TYR A 86 10.51 -6.17 7.57
N SER A 87 10.47 -4.96 7.03
CA SER A 87 11.66 -4.21 6.66
C SER A 87 11.52 -2.75 7.10
N GLU A 88 12.58 -2.23 7.69
CA GLU A 88 12.72 -0.81 8.02
C GLU A 88 13.98 -0.28 7.36
N SER A 89 13.84 0.80 6.60
CA SER A 89 14.94 1.34 5.81
C SER A 89 14.82 2.85 5.63
N PRO A 90 15.95 3.58 5.51
CA PRO A 90 15.90 5.01 5.26
C PRO A 90 15.39 5.31 3.85
N ILE A 91 14.70 6.44 3.66
CA ILE A 91 14.00 6.78 2.41
C ILE A 91 14.88 6.73 1.14
N TYR A 92 16.18 6.97 1.27
CA TYR A 92 17.11 6.96 0.14
C TYR A 92 17.35 5.58 -0.47
N VAL A 93 16.93 4.48 0.17
CA VAL A 93 16.99 3.14 -0.47
C VAL A 93 16.11 3.07 -1.72
N TRP A 94 15.09 3.95 -1.81
CA TRP A 94 14.24 4.07 -2.98
C TRP A 94 14.81 4.97 -4.09
N SER A 95 15.95 5.63 -3.90
CA SER A 95 16.55 6.57 -4.88
C SER A 95 16.72 6.00 -6.29
N LYS A 96 17.00 4.69 -6.41
CA LYS A 96 17.22 4.03 -7.70
C LYS A 96 15.95 3.39 -8.30
N LEU A 97 14.80 3.52 -7.65
CA LEU A 97 13.55 2.97 -8.17
C LEU A 97 13.11 3.75 -9.42
N LYS A 98 12.73 3.02 -10.46
CA LYS A 98 12.12 3.60 -11.67
C LYS A 98 10.60 3.72 -11.56
N ARG A 99 10.09 3.80 -10.32
CA ARG A 99 8.66 3.87 -9.98
C ARG A 99 8.32 5.26 -9.46
N LYS A 100 7.05 5.64 -9.60
CA LYS A 100 6.54 6.88 -8.99
C LYS A 100 5.99 6.59 -7.60
N ILE A 101 5.99 7.61 -6.76
CA ILE A 101 5.51 7.58 -5.38
C ILE A 101 4.34 8.55 -5.26
N SER A 102 3.22 8.09 -4.73
CA SER A 102 2.14 8.96 -4.23
C SER A 102 2.14 8.90 -2.71
N ILE A 103 1.89 10.03 -2.07
CA ILE A 103 1.97 10.18 -0.61
C ILE A 103 0.59 10.49 -0.07
N PHE A 104 0.20 9.79 1.00
CA PHE A 104 -1.08 9.95 1.65
C PHE A 104 -0.92 10.12 3.15
N ARG A 105 -1.81 10.91 3.75
CA ARG A 105 -1.85 11.14 5.20
C ARG A 105 -3.25 10.92 5.72
N LEU A 106 -3.36 10.35 6.92
CA LEU A 106 -4.65 10.24 7.59
C LEU A 106 -5.10 11.61 8.08
N LYS A 107 -6.33 12.00 7.71
CA LYS A 107 -6.93 13.27 8.12
C LYS A 107 -7.09 13.32 9.64
N ASN A 108 -6.84 14.50 10.20
CA ASN A 108 -7.04 14.80 11.62
C ASN A 108 -6.29 13.83 12.56
N ILE A 109 -5.04 13.49 12.24
CA ILE A 109 -4.21 12.69 13.14
C ILE A 109 -3.82 13.52 14.38
N ASP A 110 -4.07 12.98 15.57
CA ASP A 110 -3.65 13.55 16.85
C ASP A 110 -2.52 12.72 17.46
N ASP A 111 -1.90 13.23 18.53
CA ASP A 111 -0.80 12.53 19.20
C ASP A 111 -1.24 11.16 19.76
N LYS A 112 -2.50 11.04 20.19
CA LYS A 112 -3.05 9.78 20.70
C LYS A 112 -3.07 8.71 19.60
N PHE A 113 -3.60 9.03 18.42
CA PHE A 113 -3.61 8.12 17.27
C PHE A 113 -2.20 7.83 16.79
N ARG A 114 -1.34 8.85 16.70
CA ARG A 114 0.05 8.68 16.27
C ARG A 114 0.80 7.68 17.15
N ASN A 115 0.68 7.80 18.48
CA ASN A 115 1.30 6.87 19.42
C ASN A 115 0.73 5.44 19.29
N ALA A 116 -0.59 5.31 19.07
CA ALA A 116 -1.22 4.01 18.84
C ALA A 116 -0.75 3.38 17.53
N LEU A 117 -0.60 4.16 16.46
CA LEU A 117 -0.09 3.71 15.16
C LEU A 117 1.31 3.12 15.29
N PHE A 118 2.24 3.80 15.97
CA PHE A 118 3.60 3.30 16.11
C PHE A 118 3.68 2.05 17.00
N LYS A 119 2.84 1.97 18.03
CA LYS A 119 2.68 0.73 18.80
C LYS A 119 2.16 -0.43 17.94
N GLU A 120 1.27 -0.17 16.99
CA GLU A 120 0.82 -1.20 16.04
C GLU A 120 1.93 -1.61 15.06
N ILE A 121 2.77 -0.67 14.60
CA ILE A 121 3.94 -0.99 13.77
C ILE A 121 4.90 -1.91 14.53
N ASP A 122 5.23 -1.60 15.79
CA ASP A 122 6.16 -2.39 16.61
C ASP A 122 5.70 -3.85 16.79
N LYS A 123 4.39 -4.08 16.87
CA LYS A 123 3.81 -5.44 16.95
C LYS A 123 4.05 -6.28 15.68
N THR A 124 4.54 -5.68 14.60
CA THR A 124 4.74 -6.36 13.31
C THR A 124 6.20 -6.75 13.03
N VAL A 125 7.15 -6.31 13.83
CA VAL A 125 8.61 -6.49 13.58
C VAL A 125 9.02 -7.94 13.34
N THR A 126 8.36 -8.90 14.00
CA THR A 126 8.67 -10.34 13.88
C THR A 126 7.79 -11.08 12.87
N LYS A 127 6.83 -10.39 12.23
CA LYS A 127 5.87 -11.05 11.35
C LYS A 127 6.53 -11.39 10.01
N PRO A 128 6.29 -12.60 9.46
CA PRO A 128 6.76 -12.97 8.14
C PRO A 128 5.89 -12.35 7.05
N TYR A 129 6.42 -12.30 5.83
CA TYR A 129 5.62 -11.94 4.67
C TYR A 129 4.70 -13.10 4.26
N GLY A 130 3.48 -12.77 3.80
CA GLY A 130 2.71 -13.72 2.99
C GLY A 130 1.37 -13.20 2.53
N LEU A 131 0.92 -13.73 1.39
CA LEU A 131 -0.40 -13.44 0.82
C LEU A 131 -1.50 -14.19 1.57
N THR A 132 -2.63 -13.51 1.78
CA THR A 132 -3.87 -14.03 2.37
C THR A 132 -5.05 -13.32 1.73
N PHE A 133 -6.18 -14.02 1.63
CA PHE A 133 -7.47 -13.48 1.16
C PHE A 133 -8.43 -13.14 2.31
N ASP A 134 -7.92 -13.21 3.53
CA ASP A 134 -8.56 -12.68 4.73
C ASP A 134 -7.74 -11.46 5.18
N LYS A 135 -8.30 -10.26 4.98
CA LYS A 135 -7.65 -8.99 5.33
C LYS A 135 -7.38 -8.84 6.82
N ASP A 136 -8.14 -9.52 7.67
CA ASP A 136 -7.98 -9.48 9.13
C ASP A 136 -7.01 -10.57 9.64
N PHE A 137 -6.46 -11.42 8.76
CA PHE A 137 -5.45 -12.41 9.13
C PHE A 137 -4.09 -11.77 9.41
N ASP A 138 -3.59 -11.86 10.64
CA ASP A 138 -2.43 -11.09 11.07
C ASP A 138 -1.16 -11.92 11.32
N LYS A 139 -1.14 -13.24 11.09
CA LYS A 139 0.05 -14.07 11.37
C LYS A 139 1.17 -13.94 10.33
N ARG A 140 0.84 -13.44 9.14
CA ARG A 140 1.76 -13.10 8.06
C ARG A 140 1.15 -11.93 7.29
N LEU A 141 1.97 -11.01 6.80
CA LEU A 141 1.47 -9.78 6.20
C LEU A 141 2.05 -9.55 4.81
N TYR A 142 1.24 -9.04 3.90
CA TYR A 142 1.74 -8.37 2.70
C TYR A 142 1.62 -6.85 2.87
N CYS A 143 2.23 -6.09 1.96
CA CYS A 143 2.44 -4.66 2.13
C CYS A 143 1.17 -3.87 2.47
N SER A 144 0.10 -3.97 1.68
CA SER A 144 -1.14 -3.20 1.92
C SER A 144 -1.97 -3.71 3.08
N GLN A 145 -1.96 -5.01 3.38
CA GLN A 145 -2.58 -5.52 4.60
C GLN A 145 -1.91 -5.00 5.86
N PHE A 146 -0.58 -4.91 5.84
CA PHE A 146 0.16 -4.31 6.93
C PHE A 146 -0.33 -2.89 7.20
N ILE A 147 -0.41 -2.04 6.17
CA ILE A 147 -0.94 -0.67 6.29
C ILE A 147 -2.38 -0.68 6.81
N TYR A 148 -3.26 -1.47 6.22
CA TYR A 148 -4.65 -1.56 6.65
C TYR A 148 -4.78 -1.95 8.13
N LEU A 149 -4.09 -2.99 8.58
CA LEU A 149 -4.20 -3.50 9.95
C LEU A 149 -3.65 -2.52 10.98
N ILE A 150 -2.48 -1.90 10.76
CA ILE A 150 -1.91 -0.97 11.73
C ILE A 150 -2.81 0.26 11.91
N PHE A 151 -3.39 0.80 10.83
CA PHE A 151 -4.30 1.94 10.91
C PHE A 151 -5.64 1.56 11.53
N LYS A 152 -6.21 0.42 11.15
CA LYS A 152 -7.47 -0.11 11.72
C LYS A 152 -7.35 -0.35 13.22
N ASN A 153 -6.28 -0.98 13.66
CA ASN A 153 -6.08 -1.28 15.08
C ASN A 153 -5.75 -0.02 15.88
N ALA A 154 -4.94 0.90 15.35
CA ALA A 154 -4.70 2.19 15.98
C ALA A 154 -6.00 3.01 16.14
N GLY A 155 -6.90 2.93 15.16
CA GLY A 155 -8.25 3.48 15.25
C GLY A 155 -9.02 2.89 16.44
N LYS A 156 -9.12 1.56 16.50
CA LYS A 156 -9.79 0.87 17.61
C LYS A 156 -9.23 1.25 18.97
N ASP A 157 -7.90 1.28 19.12
CA ASP A 157 -7.21 1.63 20.36
C ASP A 157 -7.48 3.08 20.80
N THR A 158 -7.83 3.96 19.85
CA THR A 158 -8.11 5.37 20.12
C THR A 158 -9.59 5.74 20.13
N GLY A 159 -10.48 4.81 19.78
CA GLY A 159 -11.92 5.04 19.68
C GLY A 159 -12.34 5.70 18.35
N ARG A 160 -11.53 5.56 17.30
CA ARG A 160 -11.80 6.04 15.94
C ARG A 160 -12.07 4.87 15.01
N ASP A 161 -13.08 4.99 14.16
CA ASP A 161 -13.26 4.05 13.07
C ASP A 161 -12.35 4.44 11.90
N VAL A 162 -11.33 3.62 11.64
CA VAL A 162 -10.35 3.84 10.56
C VAL A 162 -10.31 2.58 9.71
N ASP A 163 -11.15 2.55 8.69
CA ASP A 163 -11.12 1.54 7.65
C ASP A 163 -10.54 2.13 6.35
N LEU A 164 -9.37 1.64 5.95
CA LEU A 164 -8.69 2.07 4.73
C LEU A 164 -9.04 1.21 3.51
N ASP A 165 -9.80 0.13 3.70
CA ASP A 165 -10.35 -0.68 2.62
C ASP A 165 -11.56 0.05 2.01
N SER A 166 -11.45 0.47 0.76
CA SER A 166 -12.47 1.27 0.08
C SER A 166 -13.52 0.43 -0.64
N ASP A 167 -13.23 -0.84 -0.93
CA ASP A 167 -14.12 -1.74 -1.67
C ASP A 167 -14.80 -2.81 -0.79
N GLY A 168 -14.35 -2.98 0.45
CA GLY A 168 -14.91 -3.89 1.44
C GLY A 168 -14.57 -5.37 1.19
N GLY A 169 -13.62 -5.65 0.31
CA GLY A 169 -13.21 -6.99 -0.09
C GLY A 169 -12.44 -7.76 0.98
N GLY A 170 -12.12 -9.03 0.67
CA GLY A 170 -11.25 -9.85 1.53
C GLY A 170 -9.76 -9.55 1.37
N TRP A 171 -9.38 -8.76 0.37
CA TRP A 171 -7.98 -8.51 -0.01
C TRP A 171 -7.76 -7.03 -0.28
N VAL A 172 -6.94 -6.37 0.55
CA VAL A 172 -6.70 -4.93 0.48
C VAL A 172 -5.54 -4.65 -0.46
N MET A 173 -5.74 -3.82 -1.48
CA MET A 173 -4.70 -3.51 -2.47
C MET A 173 -4.06 -2.14 -2.21
N PRO A 174 -2.80 -1.89 -2.63
CA PRO A 174 -2.19 -0.57 -2.45
C PRO A 174 -3.00 0.57 -3.07
N PHE A 175 -3.63 0.33 -4.22
CA PHE A 175 -4.47 1.32 -4.91
C PHE A 175 -5.87 1.44 -4.33
N ASP A 176 -6.33 0.44 -3.59
CA ASP A 176 -7.59 0.49 -2.85
C ASP A 176 -7.46 1.44 -1.64
N ILE A 177 -6.34 1.36 -0.91
CA ILE A 177 -6.00 2.33 0.15
C ILE A 177 -6.06 3.78 -0.36
N MET A 178 -5.56 4.05 -1.57
CA MET A 178 -5.53 5.40 -2.15
C MET A 178 -6.93 6.04 -2.26
N GLU A 179 -7.96 5.23 -2.45
CA GLU A 179 -9.34 5.69 -2.61
C GLU A 179 -10.05 5.95 -1.28
N SER A 180 -9.43 5.62 -0.15
CA SER A 180 -10.02 5.85 1.17
C SER A 180 -10.31 7.36 1.39
N PRO A 181 -11.56 7.73 1.74
CA PRO A 181 -11.92 9.13 1.99
C PRO A 181 -11.29 9.68 3.28
N LEU A 182 -10.74 8.81 4.13
CA LEU A 182 -10.03 9.17 5.36
C LEU A 182 -8.64 9.76 5.08
N LEU A 183 -8.11 9.53 3.86
CA LEU A 183 -6.80 9.99 3.47
C LEU A 183 -6.86 11.30 2.68
N GLU A 184 -5.83 12.11 2.82
CA GLU A 184 -5.52 13.24 1.95
C GLU A 184 -4.25 12.93 1.14
N ASN A 185 -4.23 13.32 -0.14
CA ASN A 185 -3.05 13.16 -0.99
C ASN A 185 -2.13 14.38 -0.81
N ILE A 186 -0.88 14.12 -0.43
CA ILE A 186 0.06 15.16 -0.05
C ILE A 186 0.71 15.81 -1.28
N VAL A 187 0.67 17.14 -1.30
CA VAL A 187 1.41 17.98 -2.24
C VAL A 187 2.71 18.42 -1.57
N LEU A 188 3.84 18.13 -2.21
CA LEU A 188 5.17 18.56 -1.79
C LEU A 188 5.54 19.81 -2.59
N ASP A 189 5.80 20.91 -1.90
CA ASP A 189 6.10 22.22 -2.48
C ASP A 189 7.60 22.43 -2.74
#